data_AF-A0A2R8ZSX4-F1
#
_entry.id   AF-A0A2R8ZSX4-F1
#
_cell.length_a   1.000
_cell.length_b   1.000
_cell.length_c   1.000
_cell.angle_alpha   90.00
_cell.angle_beta   90.00
_cell.angle_gamma   90.00
#
_symmetry.space_group_name_H-M   'P 1'
#
loop_
_entity.id
_entity.type
_entity.pdbx_description
1 polymer ?
#
loop_
_entity_poly.entity_id
_entity_poly.type
_entity_poly.pdbx_seq_one_letter_code
_entity_poly.pdbx_strand_id
1 'polypeptide(L)'
;MRLLPLLRTVLWAAFLGSPLRGGSSLRHVVYWNSSNPRLLRGDAVVELGLNDYLDIVCPHYEGPGPPEGPETFALYMVDWPGYESCQAEGPRAYKRWVCSLPFGHVQFSEKIQRFTPFSLGFEFLPGETYYYISVPTPESSGQCLRLQVSVCCKERKSESAHPVGSPGESGTSGWRGGDTPSPLCLLLLLLLLILRLLRIL
;
A
#
# COMPACT_ATOMS: atom_id res chain seq x y z
N MET A 1 30.27 24.78 35.01
CA MET A 1 29.75 23.41 35.25
C MET A 1 28.26 23.24 34.90
N ARG A 2 27.75 23.74 33.75
CA ARG A 2 26.32 23.58 33.37
C ARG A 2 26.09 23.10 31.92
N LEU A 3 27.11 22.57 31.24
CA LEU A 3 26.98 22.07 29.86
C LEU A 3 26.38 20.66 29.76
N LEU A 4 26.61 19.82 30.76
CA LEU A 4 26.13 18.43 30.79
C LEU A 4 24.60 18.28 30.68
N PRO A 5 23.76 19.07 31.37
CA PRO A 5 22.31 18.96 31.23
C PRO A 5 21.80 19.40 29.85
N LEU A 6 22.43 20.42 29.24
CA LEU A 6 22.07 20.93 27.91
C LEU A 6 22.36 19.91 26.81
N LEU A 7 23.52 19.23 26.88
CA LEU A 7 23.87 18.18 25.93
C LEU A 7 22.86 17.01 26.00
N ARG A 8 22.44 16.66 27.23
CA ARG A 8 21.43 15.62 27.45
C ARG A 8 20.09 16.01 26.83
N THR A 9 19.62 17.25 27.01
CA THR A 9 18.37 17.73 26.41
C THR A 9 18.41 17.76 24.88
N VAL A 10 19.54 18.12 24.26
CA VAL A 10 19.69 18.13 22.80
C VAL A 10 19.69 16.71 22.23
N LEU A 11 20.35 15.76 22.90
CA LEU A 11 20.36 14.35 22.49
C LEU A 11 18.96 13.74 22.58
N TRP A 12 18.20 14.04 23.65
CA TRP A 12 16.81 13.62 23.80
C TRP A 12 15.90 14.24 22.72
N ALA A 13 16.11 15.52 22.37
CA ALA A 13 15.36 16.17 21.30
C ALA A 13 15.64 15.57 19.91
N ALA A 14 16.87 15.12 19.64
CA ALA A 14 17.21 14.45 18.38
C ALA A 14 16.61 13.03 18.28
N PHE A 15 16.52 12.30 19.40
CA PHE A 15 15.88 10.98 19.46
C PHE A 15 14.35 11.06 19.38
N LEU A 16 13.73 12.09 19.96
CA LEU A 16 12.28 12.33 19.92
C LEU A 16 11.83 13.06 18.64
N GLY A 17 12.72 13.82 18.00
CA GLY A 17 12.43 14.66 16.84
C GLY A 17 12.64 13.98 15.48
N SER A 18 13.13 12.74 15.47
CA SER A 18 13.15 11.94 14.24
C SER A 18 11.76 11.31 14.08
N PRO A 19 10.88 11.80 13.18
CA PRO A 19 9.68 11.04 12.87
C PRO A 19 10.18 9.72 12.30
N LEU A 20 10.02 8.64 13.08
CA LEU A 20 10.02 7.31 12.52
C LEU A 20 8.95 7.36 11.44
N ARG A 21 9.39 7.47 10.18
CA ARG A 21 8.53 7.34 9.01
C ARG A 21 8.21 5.85 8.89
N GLY A 22 7.59 5.30 9.93
CA GLY A 22 6.91 4.03 9.86
C GLY A 22 5.88 4.22 8.77
N GLY A 23 6.02 3.48 7.67
CA GLY A 23 5.01 3.46 6.64
C GLY A 23 3.71 3.04 7.30
N SER A 24 2.79 3.99 7.48
CA SER A 24 1.44 3.66 7.93
C SER A 24 0.79 2.92 6.77
N SER A 25 0.68 1.60 6.90
CA SER A 25 -0.15 0.80 6.01
C SER A 25 -1.59 1.27 6.14
N LEU A 26 -2.18 1.76 5.05
CA LEU A 26 -3.56 2.21 4.99
C LEU A 26 -4.49 1.03 4.69
N ARG A 27 -5.70 1.08 5.23
CA ARG A 27 -6.75 0.09 4.94
C ARG A 27 -7.85 0.75 4.13
N HIS A 28 -8.17 0.17 2.98
CA HIS A 28 -9.22 0.64 2.07
C HIS A 28 -10.38 -0.33 2.12
N VAL A 29 -11.53 0.15 2.61
CA VAL A 29 -12.73 -0.68 2.78
C VAL A 29 -13.64 -0.52 1.57
N VAL A 30 -14.05 -1.63 0.96
CA VAL A 30 -15.01 -1.68 -0.13
C VAL A 30 -16.19 -2.54 0.29
N TYR A 31 -17.37 -1.92 0.42
CA TYR A 31 -18.63 -2.64 0.59
C TYR A 31 -19.09 -3.21 -0.75
N TRP A 32 -19.11 -4.53 -0.85
CA TRP A 32 -19.34 -5.25 -2.09
C TRP A 32 -20.78 -5.74 -2.19
N ASN A 33 -21.67 -4.88 -2.68
CA ASN A 33 -23.09 -5.18 -2.88
C ASN A 33 -23.65 -4.36 -4.06
N SER A 34 -24.80 -4.75 -4.58
CA SER A 34 -25.45 -4.07 -5.71
C SER A 34 -25.91 -2.63 -5.41
N SER A 35 -26.09 -2.29 -4.13
CA SER A 35 -26.40 -0.93 -3.68
C SER A 35 -25.22 0.03 -3.84
N ASN A 36 -24.01 -0.46 -4.10
CA ASN A 36 -22.86 0.35 -4.45
C ASN A 36 -22.85 0.60 -5.98
N PRO A 37 -23.28 1.79 -6.46
CA PRO A 37 -23.48 2.03 -7.89
C PRO A 37 -22.17 2.02 -8.69
N ARG A 38 -21.03 2.24 -8.04
CA ARG A 38 -19.71 2.25 -8.70
C ARG A 38 -19.28 0.83 -9.09
N LEU A 39 -19.56 -0.13 -8.21
CA LEU A 39 -19.30 -1.54 -8.48
C LEU A 39 -20.24 -2.09 -9.57
N LEU A 40 -21.51 -1.68 -9.52
CA LEU A 40 -22.54 -2.11 -10.47
C LEU A 40 -22.29 -1.57 -11.88
N ARG A 41 -21.94 -0.29 -12.03
CA ARG A 41 -21.53 0.28 -13.33
C ARG A 41 -20.15 -0.23 -13.78
N GLY A 42 -19.34 -0.62 -12.82
CA GLY A 42 -17.96 -1.05 -13.03
C GLY A 42 -17.01 0.08 -13.38
N ASP A 43 -17.26 1.26 -12.84
CA ASP A 43 -16.35 2.41 -12.84
C ASP A 43 -15.66 2.57 -11.46
N ALA A 44 -15.81 1.59 -10.56
CA ALA A 44 -15.12 1.54 -9.28
C ALA A 44 -13.61 1.31 -9.49
N VAL A 45 -12.81 2.24 -8.94
CA VAL A 45 -11.35 2.18 -8.92
C VAL A 45 -10.91 2.52 -7.51
N VAL A 46 -9.97 1.73 -6.97
CA VAL A 46 -9.27 2.02 -5.71
C VAL A 46 -7.78 2.07 -6.00
N GLU A 47 -7.14 3.17 -5.57
CA GLU A 47 -5.69 3.33 -5.62
C GLU A 47 -5.08 2.94 -4.27
N LEU A 48 -4.08 2.06 -4.28
CA LEU A 48 -3.45 1.47 -3.10
C LEU A 48 -1.92 1.55 -3.19
N GLY A 49 -1.25 1.77 -2.06
CA GLY A 49 0.20 1.64 -1.94
C GLY A 49 0.65 0.20 -1.69
N LEU A 50 1.93 -0.07 -1.95
CA LEU A 50 2.55 -1.29 -1.44
C LEU A 50 2.52 -1.28 0.09
N ASN A 51 2.16 -2.44 0.64
CA ASN A 51 1.87 -2.74 2.04
C ASN A 51 0.53 -2.24 2.56
N ASP A 52 -0.30 -1.58 1.75
CA ASP A 52 -1.68 -1.26 2.14
C ASP A 52 -2.56 -2.53 2.13
N TYR A 53 -3.76 -2.42 2.70
CA TYR A 53 -4.76 -3.47 2.73
C TYR A 53 -6.01 -3.06 1.98
N LEU A 54 -6.52 -3.98 1.16
CA LEU A 54 -7.87 -3.92 0.59
C LEU A 54 -8.78 -4.83 1.41
N ASP A 55 -9.74 -4.23 2.12
CA ASP A 55 -10.76 -4.92 2.90
C ASP A 55 -12.07 -4.93 2.10
N ILE A 56 -12.46 -6.09 1.58
CA ILE A 56 -13.73 -6.28 0.88
C ILE A 56 -14.75 -6.84 1.87
N VAL A 57 -15.81 -6.08 2.13
CA VAL A 57 -16.88 -6.43 3.06
C VAL A 57 -18.03 -7.05 2.30
N CYS A 58 -18.41 -8.28 2.67
CA CYS A 58 -19.56 -8.98 2.10
C CYS A 58 -20.90 -8.28 2.46
N PRO A 59 -21.96 -8.46 1.67
CA PRO A 59 -23.31 -8.03 2.06
C PRO A 59 -23.72 -8.64 3.40
N HIS A 60 -24.28 -7.81 4.28
CA HIS A 60 -24.78 -8.24 5.58
C HIS A 60 -26.24 -7.80 5.74
N TYR A 61 -27.09 -8.70 6.22
CA TYR A 61 -28.51 -8.48 6.45
C TYR A 61 -28.87 -8.90 7.87
N GLU A 62 -29.59 -8.06 8.61
CA GLU A 62 -30.06 -8.36 9.98
C GLU A 62 -31.36 -9.20 10.01
N GLY A 63 -32.06 -9.31 8.87
CA GLY A 63 -33.33 -10.02 8.72
C GLY A 63 -33.35 -10.87 7.45
N PRO A 64 -34.52 -11.30 6.94
CA PRO A 64 -34.60 -12.22 5.78
C PRO A 64 -33.97 -11.70 4.47
N GLY A 65 -33.56 -10.43 4.44
CA GLY A 65 -33.01 -9.77 3.26
C GLY A 65 -34.11 -9.17 2.36
N PRO A 66 -33.75 -8.74 1.15
CA PRO A 66 -34.69 -8.31 0.13
C PRO A 66 -35.69 -9.42 -0.26
N PRO A 67 -36.84 -9.10 -0.87
CA PRO A 67 -37.80 -10.09 -1.35
C PRO A 67 -37.20 -11.15 -2.27
N GLU A 68 -36.23 -10.76 -3.09
CA GLU A 68 -35.45 -11.61 -3.99
C GLU A 68 -34.39 -12.47 -3.28
N GLY A 69 -34.24 -12.31 -1.96
CA GLY A 69 -33.24 -12.99 -1.15
C GLY A 69 -31.92 -12.21 -1.05
N PRO A 70 -31.04 -12.61 -0.11
CA PRO A 70 -29.77 -11.93 0.10
C PRO A 70 -28.76 -12.20 -1.01
N GLU A 71 -27.95 -11.19 -1.32
CA GLU A 71 -26.85 -11.31 -2.27
C GLU A 71 -25.73 -12.23 -1.74
N THR A 72 -25.43 -13.29 -2.48
CA THR A 72 -24.27 -14.18 -2.26
C THR A 72 -23.46 -14.37 -3.53
N PHE A 73 -22.14 -14.49 -3.41
CA PHE A 73 -21.25 -14.58 -4.56
C PHE A 73 -19.87 -15.15 -4.21
N ALA A 74 -19.14 -15.59 -5.23
CA ALA A 74 -17.71 -15.86 -5.15
C ALA A 74 -16.91 -14.70 -5.76
N LEU A 75 -15.84 -14.28 -5.09
CA LEU A 75 -14.95 -13.21 -5.52
C LEU A 75 -13.77 -13.80 -6.29
N TYR A 76 -13.49 -13.24 -7.45
CA TYR A 76 -12.39 -13.65 -8.31
C TYR A 76 -11.49 -12.47 -8.64
N MET A 77 -10.19 -12.74 -8.72
CA MET A 77 -9.27 -11.89 -9.46
C MET A 77 -9.16 -12.45 -10.88
N VAL A 78 -9.32 -11.58 -11.87
CA VAL A 78 -9.35 -11.94 -13.29
C VAL A 78 -8.43 -11.05 -14.11
N ASP A 79 -8.24 -11.40 -15.37
CA ASP A 79 -7.61 -10.54 -16.35
C ASP A 79 -8.60 -9.54 -16.97
N TRP A 80 -8.09 -8.66 -17.84
CA TRP A 80 -8.92 -7.65 -18.51
C TRP A 80 -10.11 -8.24 -19.30
N PRO A 81 -9.94 -9.28 -20.16
CA PRO A 81 -11.08 -9.94 -20.80
C PRO A 81 -12.13 -10.46 -19.82
N GLY A 82 -11.72 -11.16 -18.75
CA GLY A 82 -12.65 -11.64 -17.72
C GLY A 82 -13.36 -10.52 -16.97
N TYR A 83 -12.71 -9.37 -16.79
CA TYR A 83 -13.31 -8.17 -16.21
C TYR A 83 -14.35 -7.52 -17.14
N GLU A 84 -14.08 -7.45 -18.44
CA GLU A 84 -15.00 -6.88 -19.43
C GLU A 84 -16.23 -7.76 -19.65
N SER A 85 -16.05 -9.08 -19.80
CA SER A 85 -17.15 -10.03 -20.00
C SER A 85 -17.86 -10.44 -18.71
N CYS A 86 -17.28 -10.08 -17.57
CA CYS A 86 -17.62 -10.60 -16.26
C CYS A 86 -17.71 -12.13 -16.19
N GLN A 87 -16.64 -12.78 -16.60
CA GLN A 87 -16.49 -14.23 -16.56
C GLN A 87 -15.22 -14.60 -15.82
N ALA A 88 -15.35 -15.53 -14.87
CA ALA A 88 -14.23 -16.08 -14.11
C ALA A 88 -13.77 -17.41 -14.73
N GLU A 89 -13.44 -17.38 -16.02
CA GLU A 89 -13.06 -18.57 -16.79
C GLU A 89 -11.58 -18.55 -17.18
N GLY A 90 -10.99 -19.74 -17.31
CA GLY A 90 -9.62 -19.90 -17.80
C GLY A 90 -8.52 -19.79 -16.74
N PRO A 91 -7.25 -19.85 -17.16
CA PRO A 91 -6.10 -20.03 -16.26
C PRO A 91 -5.73 -18.78 -15.44
N ARG A 92 -6.26 -17.61 -15.79
CA ARG A 92 -6.01 -16.33 -15.11
C ARG A 92 -7.19 -15.87 -14.24
N ALA A 93 -8.14 -16.76 -13.97
CA ALA A 93 -9.23 -16.52 -13.04
C ALA A 93 -8.95 -17.22 -11.69
N TYR A 94 -8.58 -16.43 -10.68
CA TYR A 94 -8.22 -16.94 -9.36
C TYR A 94 -9.35 -16.63 -8.38
N LYS A 95 -9.97 -17.67 -7.83
CA LYS A 95 -10.94 -17.52 -6.74
C LYS A 95 -10.22 -17.01 -5.49
N ARG A 96 -10.63 -15.84 -4.97
CA ARG A 96 -10.02 -15.20 -3.79
C ARG A 96 -10.86 -15.37 -2.53
N TRP A 97 -12.19 -15.32 -2.66
CA TRP A 97 -13.08 -15.40 -1.51
C TRP A 97 -14.48 -15.92 -1.88
N VAL A 98 -15.28 -16.24 -0.86
CA VAL A 98 -16.71 -16.57 -1.01
C VAL A 98 -17.52 -15.81 0.04
N CYS A 99 -18.46 -15.00 -0.42
CA CYS A 99 -19.48 -14.36 0.40
C CYS A 99 -20.75 -15.24 0.40
N SER A 100 -20.81 -16.24 1.28
CA SER A 100 -21.93 -17.18 1.42
C SER A 100 -22.72 -17.06 2.73
N LEU A 101 -22.29 -16.18 3.64
CA LEU A 101 -22.89 -16.00 4.96
C LEU A 101 -23.57 -14.62 5.06
N PRO A 102 -24.77 -14.43 4.47
CA PRO A 102 -25.42 -13.12 4.40
C PRO A 102 -25.84 -12.56 5.76
N PHE A 103 -25.96 -13.39 6.79
CA PHE A 103 -26.32 -12.99 8.16
C PHE A 103 -25.10 -12.86 9.08
N GLY A 104 -23.88 -13.07 8.56
CA GLY A 104 -22.63 -12.88 9.28
C GLY A 104 -21.87 -11.66 8.77
N HIS A 105 -21.25 -10.89 9.65
CA HIS A 105 -20.27 -9.89 9.23
C HIS A 105 -18.98 -10.58 8.83
N VAL A 106 -18.74 -10.70 7.53
CA VAL A 106 -17.55 -11.33 6.96
C VAL A 106 -16.85 -10.35 6.02
N GLN A 107 -15.53 -10.28 6.13
CA GLN A 107 -14.70 -9.51 5.21
C GLN A 107 -13.48 -10.31 4.77
N PHE A 108 -13.05 -10.05 3.54
CA PHE A 108 -11.82 -10.52 2.97
C PHE A 108 -10.78 -9.40 3.01
N SER A 109 -9.58 -9.69 3.50
CA SER A 109 -8.48 -8.71 3.54
C SER A 109 -7.34 -9.19 2.65
N GLU A 110 -7.02 -8.41 1.62
CA GLU A 110 -5.86 -8.62 0.76
C GLU A 110 -4.79 -7.60 1.10
N LYS A 111 -3.57 -8.08 1.40
CA LYS A 111 -2.43 -7.18 1.57
C LYS A 111 -1.76 -6.97 0.22
N ILE A 112 -1.62 -5.72 -0.18
CA ILE A 112 -0.96 -5.34 -1.43
C ILE A 112 0.54 -5.45 -1.24
N GLN A 113 1.13 -6.62 -1.51
CA GLN A 113 2.54 -6.88 -1.25
C GLN A 113 3.24 -7.49 -2.47
N ARG A 114 4.52 -7.16 -2.62
CA ARG A 114 5.35 -7.65 -3.73
C ARG A 114 5.75 -9.11 -3.59
N PHE A 115 5.94 -9.56 -2.35
CA PHE A 115 6.40 -10.92 -2.05
C PHE A 115 5.47 -11.51 -1.01
N THR A 116 4.91 -12.67 -1.34
CA THR A 116 4.04 -13.42 -0.44
C THR A 116 4.75 -14.69 0.02
N PRO A 117 4.79 -14.97 1.34
CA PRO A 117 5.31 -16.24 1.83
C PRO A 117 4.36 -17.42 1.55
N PHE A 118 3.12 -17.13 1.14
CA PHE A 118 2.11 -18.14 0.82
C PHE A 118 2.19 -18.52 -0.66
N SER A 119 2.33 -19.81 -0.97
CA SER A 119 2.50 -20.33 -2.33
C SER A 119 1.29 -20.12 -3.25
N LEU A 120 0.09 -19.98 -2.70
CA LEU A 120 -1.13 -19.60 -3.42
C LEU A 120 -1.51 -18.12 -3.20
N GLY A 121 -0.59 -17.35 -2.61
CA GLY A 121 -0.73 -15.92 -2.44
C GLY A 121 -0.60 -15.22 -3.78
N PHE A 122 -1.05 -13.96 -3.82
CA PHE A 122 -0.93 -13.14 -5.01
C PHE A 122 0.10 -12.03 -4.76
N GLU A 123 0.89 -11.71 -5.78
CA GLU A 123 1.95 -10.71 -5.72
C GLU A 123 1.57 -9.48 -6.55
N PHE A 124 1.75 -8.31 -5.94
CA PHE A 124 1.36 -7.04 -6.51
C PHE A 124 2.60 -6.23 -6.95
N LEU A 125 2.54 -5.68 -8.16
CA LEU A 125 3.60 -4.89 -8.75
C LEU A 125 3.20 -3.41 -8.78
N PRO A 126 4.12 -2.51 -8.42
CA PRO A 126 3.87 -1.08 -8.50
C PRO A 126 3.65 -0.60 -9.94
N GLY A 127 2.61 0.20 -10.15
CA GLY A 127 2.18 0.71 -11.45
C GLY A 127 1.22 -0.21 -12.21
N GLU A 128 0.96 -1.41 -11.71
CA GLU A 128 0.03 -2.36 -12.33
C GLU A 128 -1.41 -2.17 -11.83
N THR A 129 -2.37 -2.61 -12.66
CA THR A 129 -3.80 -2.61 -12.35
C THR A 129 -4.32 -4.04 -12.35
N TYR A 130 -5.05 -4.38 -11.28
CA TYR A 130 -5.62 -5.69 -11.04
C TYR A 130 -7.14 -5.61 -11.02
N TYR A 131 -7.79 -6.67 -11.50
CA TYR A 131 -9.23 -6.66 -11.73
C TYR A 131 -9.91 -7.70 -10.85
N TYR A 132 -10.92 -7.26 -10.11
CA TYR A 132 -11.76 -8.13 -9.30
C TYR A 132 -13.18 -8.11 -9.85
N ILE A 133 -13.80 -9.29 -9.87
CA ILE A 133 -15.22 -9.46 -10.17
C ILE A 133 -15.89 -10.36 -9.14
N SER A 134 -17.20 -10.22 -8.96
CA SER A 134 -18.02 -11.21 -8.27
C SER A 134 -18.88 -11.99 -9.23
N VAL A 135 -18.92 -13.30 -9.03
CA VAL A 135 -19.84 -14.20 -9.72
C VAL A 135 -20.92 -14.61 -8.72
N PRO A 136 -22.19 -14.19 -8.94
CA PRO A 136 -23.31 -14.59 -8.09
C PRO A 136 -23.43 -16.11 -7.98
N THR A 137 -23.84 -16.61 -6.82
CA THR A 137 -24.22 -18.04 -6.71
C THR A 137 -25.55 -18.28 -7.46
N PRO A 138 -25.88 -19.51 -7.87
CA PRO A 138 -27.08 -19.77 -8.67
C PRO A 138 -28.40 -19.29 -8.04
N GLU A 139 -28.49 -19.32 -6.71
CA GLU A 139 -29.66 -18.90 -5.93
C GLU A 139 -29.61 -17.41 -5.51
N SER A 140 -28.55 -16.70 -5.87
CA SER A 140 -28.35 -15.30 -5.49
C SER A 140 -29.17 -14.38 -6.37
N SER A 141 -29.75 -13.35 -5.75
CA SER A 141 -30.34 -12.19 -6.43
C SER A 141 -29.28 -11.22 -7.00
N GLY A 142 -28.02 -11.42 -6.64
CA GLY A 142 -26.91 -10.55 -7.01
C GLY A 142 -26.59 -10.59 -8.50
N GLN A 143 -25.85 -9.56 -8.93
CA GLN A 143 -25.33 -9.45 -10.28
C GLN A 143 -23.81 -9.44 -10.26
N CYS A 144 -23.20 -9.51 -11.44
CA CYS A 144 -21.79 -9.20 -11.54
C CYS A 144 -21.49 -7.79 -11.04
N LEU A 145 -20.56 -7.69 -10.11
CA LEU A 145 -19.97 -6.44 -9.67
C LEU A 145 -18.47 -6.48 -9.97
N ARG A 146 -17.87 -5.33 -10.26
CA ARG A 146 -16.47 -5.28 -10.70
C ARG A 146 -15.71 -4.09 -10.14
N LEU A 147 -14.45 -4.31 -9.79
CA LEU A 147 -13.54 -3.34 -9.16
C LEU A 147 -12.18 -3.37 -9.84
N GLN A 148 -11.63 -2.19 -10.13
CA GLN A 148 -10.22 -2.04 -10.51
C GLN A 148 -9.40 -1.63 -9.29
N VAL A 149 -8.26 -2.29 -9.11
CA VAL A 149 -7.29 -2.01 -8.06
C VAL A 149 -6.01 -1.55 -8.71
N SER A 150 -5.70 -0.26 -8.58
CA SER A 150 -4.46 0.31 -9.13
C SER A 150 -3.41 0.40 -8.02
N VAL A 151 -2.27 -0.25 -8.21
CA VAL A 151 -1.16 -0.19 -7.26
C VAL A 151 -0.30 1.01 -7.60
N CYS A 152 -0.35 2.02 -6.74
CA CYS A 152 0.29 3.29 -6.96
C CYS A 152 1.82 3.20 -6.91
N CYS A 153 2.42 4.27 -7.44
CA CYS A 153 3.84 4.63 -7.41
C CYS A 153 4.77 3.61 -8.07
N LYS A 154 5.42 4.01 -9.18
CA LYS A 154 6.63 3.31 -9.62
C LYS A 154 7.63 3.28 -8.47
N GLU A 155 8.25 2.14 -8.22
CA GLU A 155 9.37 2.06 -7.29
C GLU A 155 10.35 3.18 -7.64
N ARG A 156 10.50 4.15 -6.74
CA ARG A 156 11.69 4.97 -6.82
C ARG A 156 12.82 3.99 -6.60
N LYS A 157 13.66 3.76 -7.62
CA LYS A 157 14.97 3.16 -7.39
C LYS A 157 15.64 4.05 -6.34
N SER A 158 15.56 3.65 -5.07
CA SER A 158 16.54 4.06 -4.10
C SER A 158 17.83 3.52 -4.69
N GLU A 159 18.61 4.41 -5.28
CA GLU A 159 19.98 4.14 -5.66
C GLU A 159 20.70 3.74 -4.36
N SER A 160 20.61 2.44 -4.02
CA SER A 160 21.38 1.86 -2.95
C SER A 160 22.80 1.91 -3.46
N ALA A 161 23.51 2.95 -3.07
CA ALA A 161 24.94 3.07 -3.28
C ALA A 161 25.64 1.96 -2.48
N HIS A 162 25.69 0.77 -3.07
CA HIS A 162 26.73 -0.20 -2.80
C HIS A 162 27.66 -0.21 -4.01
N PRO A 163 28.75 0.58 -4.00
CA PRO A 163 29.79 0.41 -5.00
C PRO A 163 30.66 -0.79 -4.58
N VAL A 164 30.54 -1.89 -5.33
CA VAL A 164 31.59 -2.91 -5.42
C VAL A 164 32.42 -2.57 -6.66
N GLY A 165 33.73 -2.38 -6.45
CA GLY A 165 34.90 -2.10 -7.35
C GLY A 165 34.70 -1.92 -8.86
N SER A 166 35.47 -1.11 -9.60
CA SER A 166 36.92 -0.83 -9.55
C SER A 166 37.25 0.23 -10.66
N PRO A 167 38.50 0.71 -10.83
CA PRO A 167 38.80 2.08 -11.23
C PRO A 167 38.92 2.31 -12.74
N GLY A 168 38.58 3.53 -13.18
CA GLY A 168 39.10 4.07 -14.43
C GLY A 168 38.20 5.10 -15.12
N GLU A 169 38.77 6.28 -15.29
CA GLU A 169 38.50 7.28 -16.32
C GLU A 169 37.58 8.48 -16.03
N SER A 170 38.21 9.61 -16.35
CA SER A 170 37.86 11.00 -16.17
C SER A 170 36.75 11.42 -17.14
N GLY A 171 35.70 12.02 -16.61
CA GLY A 171 34.66 12.70 -17.38
C GLY A 171 34.07 13.85 -16.58
N THR A 172 34.56 15.06 -16.81
CA THR A 172 34.05 16.30 -16.25
C THR A 172 32.63 16.58 -16.75
N SER A 173 31.65 16.73 -15.85
CA SER A 173 30.43 17.51 -16.12
C SER A 173 29.91 18.12 -14.83
N GLY A 174 29.61 19.43 -14.91
CA GLY A 174 29.38 20.30 -13.78
C GLY A 174 28.08 20.02 -13.03
N TRP A 175 28.21 19.79 -11.73
CA TRP A 175 27.09 19.74 -10.79
C TRP A 175 26.84 21.14 -10.26
N ARG A 176 25.78 21.78 -10.76
CA ARG A 176 25.16 22.94 -10.12
C ARG A 176 24.05 22.40 -9.20
N GLY A 177 24.46 21.83 -8.07
CA GLY A 177 23.58 21.39 -6.98
C GLY A 177 23.94 22.18 -5.73
N GLY A 178 23.02 23.05 -5.28
CA GLY A 178 23.17 23.73 -4.00
C GLY A 178 23.02 22.71 -2.87
N ASP A 179 24.14 22.22 -2.36
CA ASP A 179 24.18 21.37 -1.18
C ASP A 179 23.75 22.17 0.04
N THR A 180 22.46 22.08 0.39
CA THR A 180 22.04 22.41 1.75
C THR A 180 22.70 21.38 2.68
N PRO A 181 23.58 21.78 3.59
CA PRO A 181 24.29 20.84 4.45
C PRO A 181 23.27 20.04 5.27
N SER A 182 23.43 18.72 5.25
CA SER A 182 22.66 17.80 6.09
C SER A 182 22.63 18.31 7.54
N PRO A 183 21.52 18.14 8.28
CA PRO A 183 21.40 18.59 9.68
C PRO A 183 22.52 18.03 10.56
N LEU A 184 23.09 16.87 10.22
CA LEU A 184 24.27 16.31 10.87
C LEU A 184 25.54 17.14 10.62
N CYS A 185 25.72 17.66 9.41
CA CYS A 185 26.85 18.52 9.03
C CYS A 185 26.78 19.87 9.77
N LEU A 186 25.59 20.48 9.84
CA LEU A 186 25.37 21.70 10.62
C LEU A 186 25.63 21.47 12.13
N LEU A 187 25.20 20.33 12.67
CA LEU A 187 25.45 19.96 14.06
C LEU A 187 26.94 19.76 14.35
N LEU A 188 27.69 19.11 13.44
CA LEU A 188 29.13 18.92 13.52
C LEU A 188 29.89 20.27 13.47
N LEU A 189 29.48 21.18 12.58
CA LEU A 189 30.06 22.52 12.49
C LEU A 189 29.82 23.34 13.77
N LEU A 190 28.62 23.26 14.34
CA LEU A 190 28.27 23.89 15.62
C LEU A 190 29.09 23.30 16.78
N LEU A 191 29.23 21.97 16.85
CA LEU A 191 30.06 21.28 17.85
C LEU A 191 31.53 21.71 17.77
N LEU A 192 32.09 21.82 16.57
CA LEU A 192 33.47 22.26 16.36
C LEU A 192 33.68 23.72 16.78
N LEU A 193 32.71 24.60 16.51
CA LEU A 193 32.72 25.99 16.99
C LEU A 193 32.70 26.08 18.51
N ILE A 194 31.83 25.30 19.16
CA ILE A 194 31.70 25.24 20.62
C ILE A 194 32.99 24.70 21.26
N LEU A 195 33.59 23.64 20.69
CA LEU A 195 34.85 23.07 21.16
C LEU A 195 36.04 24.03 21.00
N ARG A 196 36.06 24.86 19.96
CA ARG A 196 37.07 25.91 19.80
C ARG A 196 36.91 27.02 20.85
N LEU A 197 35.69 27.44 21.13
CA LEU A 197 35.39 28.44 22.18
C LEU A 197 35.75 27.94 23.58
N LEU A 198 35.55 26.64 23.86
CA LEU A 198 35.91 25.99 25.13
C LEU A 198 37.42 25.79 25.33
N ARG A 199 38.24 25.88 24.27
CA ARG A 199 39.72 25.80 24.35
C ARG A 199 40.39 27.17 24.56
N ILE A 200 39.61 28.25 24.58
CA ILE A 200 40.11 29.64 24.68
C ILE A 200 39.73 30.29 26.04
N LEU A 201 39.14 29.53 26.97
CA LEU A 201 38.84 29.99 28.34
C LEU A 201 39.61 29.19 29.39
#